data_AF-A0A7S7U4H9-F1
#
_entry.id   AF-A0A7S7U4H9-F1
#
_cell.length_a   1.000
_cell.length_b   1.000
_cell.length_c   1.000
_cell.angle_alpha   90.00
_cell.angle_beta   90.00
_cell.angle_gamma   90.00
#
_symmetry.space_group_name_H-M   'P 1'
#
loop_
_entity.id
_entity.type
_entity.pdbx_description
1 polymer ?
#
loop_
_entity_poly.entity_id
_entity_poly.type
_entity_poly.pdbx_seq_one_letter_code
_entity_poly.pdbx_strand_id
1 'polypeptide(L)'
;MAFSQEMNRCIESCLSCYKTCLATAMNHCLVSGGKHVEPAHFRLMMACAEMCRTAAHFMLINTPHHKHTCRECAEICSECAADCERLGGMDECVATCRACAESCRKMAA
;
A
#
# COMPACT_ATOMS: atom_id res chain seq x y z
N MET A 1 3.45 -10.68 -23.38
CA MET A 1 2.88 -11.51 -22.29
C MET A 1 1.72 -10.73 -21.70
N ALA A 2 0.52 -11.31 -21.65
CA ALA A 2 -0.65 -10.64 -21.10
C ALA A 2 -0.94 -11.21 -19.72
N PHE A 3 -0.88 -10.38 -18.68
CA PHE A 3 -1.33 -10.72 -17.33
C PHE A 3 -2.86 -10.89 -17.31
N SER A 4 -3.40 -11.58 -16.31
CA SER A 4 -4.86 -11.60 -16.11
C SER A 4 -5.37 -10.18 -15.83
N GLN A 5 -6.64 -9.92 -16.12
CA GLN A 5 -7.24 -8.62 -15.82
C GLN A 5 -7.16 -8.29 -14.32
N GLU A 6 -7.30 -9.31 -13.46
CA GLU A 6 -7.20 -9.16 -12.00
C GLU A 6 -5.78 -8.80 -11.56
N MET A 7 -4.76 -9.44 -12.14
CA MET A 7 -3.36 -9.12 -11.84
C MET A 7 -3.01 -7.71 -12.29
N ASN A 8 -3.44 -7.27 -13.48
CA ASN A 8 -3.25 -5.89 -13.92
C ASN A 8 -3.90 -4.88 -12.96
N ARG A 9 -5.15 -5.13 -12.54
CA ARG A 9 -5.83 -4.27 -11.55
C ARG A 9 -5.08 -4.24 -10.21
N CYS A 10 -4.52 -5.36 -9.77
CA CYS A 10 -3.73 -5.40 -8.54
C CYS A 10 -2.41 -4.64 -8.67
N ILE A 11 -1.72 -4.75 -9.80
CA ILE A 11 -0.52 -3.95 -10.12
C ILE A 11 -0.85 -2.46 -10.04
N GLU A 12 -1.92 -2.02 -10.70
CA GLU A 12 -2.35 -0.61 -10.69
C GLU A 12 -2.71 -0.14 -9.27
N SER A 13 -3.42 -0.97 -8.50
CA SER A 13 -3.78 -0.67 -7.11
C SER A 13 -2.54 -0.51 -6.22
N CYS A 14 -1.56 -1.41 -6.36
CA CYS A 14 -0.30 -1.35 -5.62
C CYS A 14 0.52 -0.10 -5.98
N LEU A 15 0.64 0.22 -7.27
CA LEU A 15 1.39 1.40 -7.72
C LEU A 15 0.73 2.70 -7.28
N SER A 16 -0.61 2.77 -7.30
CA SER A 16 -1.37 3.89 -6.76
C SER A 16 -1.13 4.04 -5.26
N CYS A 17 -1.24 2.94 -4.51
CA CYS A 17 -1.01 2.94 -3.06
C CYS A 17 0.42 3.35 -2.69
N TYR A 18 1.43 2.83 -3.40
CA TYR A 18 2.82 3.24 -3.22
C TYR A 18 2.98 4.76 -3.39
N LYS A 19 2.46 5.32 -4.50
CA LYS A 19 2.56 6.75 -4.79
C LYS A 19 1.86 7.56 -3.71
N THR A 20 0.64 7.20 -3.33
CA THR A 20 -0.15 7.92 -2.34
C THR A 20 0.50 7.86 -0.96
N CYS A 21 0.84 6.67 -0.44
CA CYS A 21 1.47 6.53 0.88
C CYS A 21 2.78 7.31 0.98
N LEU A 22 3.65 7.18 -0.03
CA LEU A 22 4.92 7.92 -0.02
C LEU A 22 4.70 9.43 -0.12
N ALA A 23 3.83 9.89 -1.02
CA ALA A 23 3.55 11.31 -1.18
C ALA A 23 2.91 11.92 0.06
N THR A 24 1.93 11.23 0.68
CA THR A 24 1.29 11.66 1.92
C THR A 24 2.30 11.69 3.06
N ALA A 25 3.13 10.65 3.24
CA ALA A 25 4.16 10.65 4.27
C ALA A 25 5.13 11.83 4.12
N MET A 26 5.65 12.06 2.90
CA MET A 26 6.68 13.07 2.67
C MET A 26 6.13 14.51 2.67
N ASN A 27 4.92 14.73 2.15
CA ASN A 27 4.43 16.09 1.89
C ASN A 27 3.30 16.53 2.83
N HIS A 28 2.53 15.60 3.38
CA HIS A 28 1.50 15.91 4.36
C HIS A 28 2.00 15.66 5.77
N CYS A 29 2.47 14.44 6.06
CA CYS A 29 2.81 14.04 7.42
C CYS A 29 4.02 14.80 7.98
N LEU A 30 5.12 14.88 7.23
CA LEU A 30 6.31 15.65 7.64
C LEU A 30 6.01 17.14 7.88
N VAL A 31 5.13 17.73 7.06
CA VAL A 31 4.76 19.15 7.18
C VAL A 31 3.82 19.37 8.36
N SER A 32 2.87 18.46 8.58
CA SER A 32 1.90 18.56 9.68
C SER A 32 2.54 18.31 11.06
N GLY A 33 3.58 17.48 11.11
CA GLY A 33 4.29 17.17 12.35
C GLY A 33 3.41 16.48 13.40
N GLY A 34 3.82 16.53 14.67
CA GLY A 34 3.08 15.94 15.78
C GLY A 34 2.83 14.44 15.60
N LYS A 35 1.57 14.02 15.74
CA LYS A 35 1.17 12.60 15.61
C LYS A 35 1.45 12.02 14.22
N HIS A 36 1.48 12.85 13.18
CA HIS A 36 1.77 12.40 11.81
C HIS A 36 3.24 12.03 11.58
N VAL A 37 4.15 12.36 12.51
CA VAL A 37 5.56 11.95 12.43
C VAL A 37 5.96 11.07 13.62
N GLU A 38 4.99 10.55 14.37
CA GLU A 38 5.28 9.57 15.40
C GLU A 38 5.94 8.33 14.78
N PRO A 39 6.99 7.77 15.40
CA PRO A 39 7.81 6.75 14.76
C PRO A 39 7.04 5.50 14.31
N ALA A 40 5.98 5.10 15.02
CA ALA A 40 5.17 3.95 14.65
C ALA A 40 4.41 4.20 13.34
N HIS A 41 3.64 5.30 13.28
CA HIS A 41 2.87 5.69 12.10
C HIS A 41 3.77 5.91 10.89
N PHE A 42 4.84 6.69 11.05
CA PHE A 42 5.69 7.06 9.92
C PHE A 42 6.43 5.84 9.33
N ARG A 43 6.91 4.92 10.19
CA ARG A 43 7.51 3.66 9.71
C ARG A 43 6.50 2.78 9.00
N LEU A 44 5.26 2.70 9.50
CA LEU A 44 4.19 1.93 8.86
C LEU A 44 3.87 2.48 7.46
N MET A 45 3.78 3.80 7.28
CA MET A 45 3.59 4.40 5.96
C MET A 45 4.73 4.07 4.99
N MET A 46 5.99 4.11 5.46
CA MET A 46 7.15 3.75 4.64
C MET A 46 7.17 2.27 4.29
N ALA A 47 6.81 1.39 5.23
CA ALA A 47 6.66 -0.04 4.99
C ALA A 47 5.54 -0.33 3.97
N CYS A 48 4.40 0.35 4.10
CA CYS A 48 3.29 0.23 3.15
C CYS A 48 3.71 0.66 1.73
N ALA A 49 4.37 1.81 1.61
CA ALA A 49 4.85 2.28 0.32
C ALA A 49 5.81 1.26 -0.33
N GLU A 50 6.83 0.80 0.40
CA GLU A 50 7.80 -0.13 -0.15
C GLU A 50 7.18 -1.50 -0.47
N MET A 51 6.35 -2.05 0.41
CA MET A 51 5.73 -3.35 0.19
C MET A 51 4.78 -3.33 -1.03
N CYS A 52 4.02 -2.24 -1.22
CA CYS A 52 3.21 -2.03 -2.42
C CYS A 52 4.06 -2.03 -3.69
N ARG A 53 5.20 -1.32 -3.69
CA ARG A 53 6.14 -1.29 -4.83
C ARG A 53 6.68 -2.69 -5.14
N THR A 54 7.06 -3.44 -4.11
CA THR A 54 7.56 -4.82 -4.23
C THR A 54 6.48 -5.78 -4.74
N ALA A 55 5.25 -5.70 -4.23
CA ALA A 55 4.14 -6.53 -4.70
C ALA A 55 3.84 -6.30 -6.18
N ALA A 56 3.77 -5.03 -6.61
CA ALA A 56 3.63 -4.66 -8.01
C ALA A 56 4.75 -5.24 -8.88
N HIS A 57 6.01 -5.10 -8.43
CA HIS A 57 7.16 -5.63 -9.14
C HIS A 57 7.09 -7.16 -9.31
N PHE A 58 6.73 -7.90 -8.27
CA PHE A 58 6.65 -9.36 -8.30
C PHE A 58 5.55 -9.85 -9.25
N MET A 59 4.41 -9.14 -9.31
CA MET A 59 3.39 -9.43 -10.31
C MET A 59 3.88 -9.12 -11.73
N LEU A 60 4.56 -7.99 -11.95
CA LEU A 60 5.07 -7.58 -13.27
C LEU A 60 6.10 -8.56 -13.86
N ILE A 61 6.95 -9.15 -13.01
CA ILE A 61 7.91 -10.17 -13.45
C ILE A 61 7.31 -11.58 -13.50
N ASN A 62 6.00 -11.71 -13.24
CA ASN A 62 5.24 -12.95 -13.31
C ASN A 62 5.85 -14.11 -12.48
N THR A 63 6.40 -13.79 -11.29
CA THR A 63 6.93 -14.82 -10.39
C THR A 63 5.83 -15.37 -9.49
N PRO A 64 5.73 -16.69 -9.25
CA PRO A 64 4.75 -17.27 -8.33
C PRO A 64 4.90 -16.74 -6.89
N HIS A 65 6.06 -16.17 -6.55
CA HIS A 65 6.28 -15.53 -5.27
C HIS A 65 5.41 -14.29 -5.03
N HIS A 66 4.74 -13.76 -6.07
CA HIS A 66 3.76 -12.68 -5.91
C HIS A 66 2.68 -13.02 -4.88
N LYS A 67 2.33 -14.30 -4.70
CA LYS A 67 1.32 -14.72 -3.71
C LYS A 67 1.73 -14.39 -2.27
N HIS A 68 3.03 -14.50 -1.96
CA HIS A 68 3.56 -14.19 -0.64
C HIS A 68 3.65 -12.68 -0.43
N THR A 69 4.15 -11.93 -1.42
CA THR A 69 4.28 -10.47 -1.31
C THR A 69 2.93 -9.77 -1.33
N CYS A 70 1.94 -10.26 -2.09
CA CYS A 70 0.57 -9.76 -2.03
C CYS A 70 -0.09 -10.04 -0.67
N ARG A 71 0.23 -11.15 0.00
CA ARG A 71 -0.30 -11.44 1.33
C ARG A 71 0.19 -10.42 2.36
N GLU A 72 1.50 -10.20 2.40
CA GLU A 72 2.13 -9.19 3.27
C GLU A 72 1.63 -7.78 2.95
N CYS A 73 1.55 -7.45 1.65
CA CYS A 73 1.02 -6.16 1.21
C CYS A 73 -0.42 -5.94 1.69
N ALA A 74 -1.28 -6.97 1.66
CA ALA A 74 -2.64 -6.84 2.15
C ALA A 74 -2.72 -6.59 3.67
N GLU A 75 -1.84 -7.20 4.45
CA GLU A 75 -1.73 -7.00 5.89
C GLU A 75 -1.28 -5.57 6.21
N ILE A 76 -0.13 -5.15 5.68
CA ILE A 76 0.44 -3.81 5.89
C ILE A 76 -0.50 -2.72 5.40
N CYS A 77 -1.14 -2.88 4.23
CA CYS A 77 -2.11 -1.90 3.74
C CYS A 77 -3.34 -1.79 4.65
N SER A 78 -3.80 -2.89 5.25
CA SER A 78 -4.94 -2.86 6.19
C SER A 78 -4.57 -2.11 7.48
N GLU A 79 -3.37 -2.36 8.00
CA GLU A 79 -2.84 -1.63 9.16
C GLU A 79 -2.64 -0.14 8.87
N CYS A 80 -2.00 0.17 7.73
CA CYS A 80 -1.76 1.56 7.31
C CYS A 80 -3.08 2.33 7.13
N ALA A 81 -4.10 1.70 6.54
CA ALA A 81 -5.41 2.32 6.39
C ALA A 81 -6.04 2.66 7.75
N ALA A 82 -6.01 1.72 8.71
CA ALA A 82 -6.58 1.93 10.03
C ALA A 82 -5.84 3.01 10.82
N ASP A 83 -4.51 3.05 10.73
CA ASP A 83 -3.71 4.06 11.41
C ASP A 83 -3.87 5.45 10.80
N CYS A 84 -3.95 5.54 9.46
CA CYS A 84 -4.25 6.80 8.78
C CYS A 84 -5.65 7.33 9.12
N GLU A 85 -6.65 6.46 9.20
CA GLU A 85 -8.02 6.83 9.59
C GLU A 85 -8.08 7.36 11.03
N ARG A 86 -7.35 6.71 11.95
CA ARG A 86 -7.25 7.12 13.36
C ARG A 86 -6.66 8.52 13.53
N LEU A 87 -5.67 8.89 12.70
CA LEU A 87 -5.05 10.22 12.76
C LEU A 87 -5.85 11.29 12.04
N GLY A 88 -6.64 10.93 11.02
CA GLY A 88 -7.45 11.85 10.22
C GLY A 88 -6.63 12.66 9.21
N GLY A 89 -7.32 13.38 8.32
CA GLY A 89 -6.68 14.24 7.31
C GLY A 89 -6.00 13.49 6.15
N MET A 90 -6.20 12.17 6.04
CA MET A 90 -5.53 11.28 5.08
C MET A 90 -6.53 10.38 4.32
N ASP A 91 -7.73 10.88 4.03
CA ASP A 91 -8.83 10.09 3.47
C ASP A 91 -8.46 9.38 2.15
N GLU A 92 -7.67 10.03 1.29
CA GLU A 92 -7.17 9.44 0.04
C GLU A 92 -6.23 8.25 0.31
N CYS A 93 -5.36 8.36 1.30
CA CYS A 93 -4.46 7.28 1.71
C CYS A 93 -5.26 6.10 2.28
N VAL A 94 -6.26 6.37 3.12
CA VAL A 94 -7.16 5.34 3.68
C VAL A 94 -7.88 4.59 2.56
N ALA A 95 -8.51 5.31 1.62
CA ALA A 95 -9.24 4.72 0.51
C ALA A 95 -8.32 3.85 -0.37
N THR A 96 -7.13 4.36 -0.71
CA THR A 96 -6.19 3.67 -1.58
C THR A 96 -5.60 2.42 -0.92
N CYS A 97 -5.25 2.50 0.37
CA CYS A 97 -4.77 1.35 1.14
C CYS A 97 -5.83 0.24 1.22
N ARG A 98 -7.09 0.59 1.48
CA ARG A 98 -8.21 -0.38 1.53
C ARG A 98 -8.41 -1.08 0.18
N ALA A 99 -8.41 -0.32 -0.92
CA ALA A 99 -8.53 -0.87 -2.27
C ALA A 99 -7.34 -1.79 -2.62
N CYS A 100 -6.12 -1.37 -2.28
CA CYS A 100 -4.93 -2.18 -2.49
C CYS A 100 -4.97 -3.48 -1.68
N ALA A 101 -5.36 -3.41 -0.41
CA ALA A 101 -5.47 -4.58 0.45
C ALA A 101 -6.48 -5.60 -0.07
N GLU A 102 -7.64 -5.14 -0.56
CA GLU A 102 -8.64 -6.02 -1.17
C GLU A 102 -8.12 -6.72 -2.43
N SER A 103 -7.47 -5.97 -3.31
CA SER A 103 -6.90 -6.50 -4.55
C SER A 103 -5.79 -7.52 -4.27
N CYS A 104 -4.89 -7.19 -3.34
CA CYS A 104 -3.80 -8.06 -2.91
C CYS A 104 -4.29 -9.37 -2.26
N ARG A 105 -5.38 -9.34 -1.49
CA ARG A 105 -6.00 -10.57 -0.95
C ARG A 105 -6.43 -11.55 -2.04
N LYS A 106 -6.97 -11.04 -3.16
CA LYS A 106 -7.36 -11.87 -4.31
C LYS A 106 -6.14 -12.51 -4.98
N MET A 107 -5.01 -11.81 -5.05
CA MET A 107 -3.76 -12.31 -5.65
C MET A 107 -2.95 -13.23 -4.72
N ALA A 108 -3.20 -13.18 -3.41
CA ALA A 108 -2.53 -14.02 -2.42
C ALA A 108 -3.10 -15.46 -2.33
N ALA A 109 -4.24 -15.71 -2.98
CA ALA A 109 -4.94 -17.00 -3.01
C ALA A 109 -4.25 -18.03 -3.92
#